data_AF-A0A5C1PYH3-F1
#
_entry.id   AF-A0A5C1PYH3-F1
#
_cell.length_a   1.000
_cell.length_b   1.000
_cell.length_c   1.000
_cell.angle_alpha   90.00
_cell.angle_beta   90.00
_cell.angle_gamma   90.00
#
_symmetry.space_group_name_H-M   'P 1'
#
loop_
_entity.id
_entity.type
_entity.pdbx_description
1 polymer ?
#
loop_
_entity_poly.entity_id
_entity_poly.type
_entity_poly.pdbx_seq_one_letter_code
_entity_poly.pdbx_strand_id
1 'polypeptide(L)'
;MEQIRGRRLLQPGMRLMRRLPLPRKMMLMALLLLPPLLLMLGLSLSDGLRTLAAADRARAGAALARDLGDMAVLVQLHRTLSLQVAGTQSAEMISARDGVRRQITRALEHVETRRAEMPEALRLEDVWPAERERLQALAQGRLPERRAEMLAEHGARAARLSQLAWLSSERAGVLFDADPAATLLADLSVERLPPWLETTALAGSRGIELLQRDVMPREAAMMLALADDLERAAGTMLPRLQALDRAGAGVLPGAPAARERLQHLAGTIRGIFDREAIEAEVLPFQRETAEVLQLLGQLEQESWGRLDERLMQRAQAQRVHLAGLLALNLAGVLLTLYLAICFYRGFVEALGEVSAAVGAVAAGDLTRAVRIEGADEMAEVGRSLEAMSARLSALVGEIRSSAVRIDQAGGQVSGGGTCCASAPRSSRPSCTAPSAACSSSTAWSAPAAGRPMRCSIWRPGCMATPPPAARRCRPPSARCPRCRTACAGWPRSMR
;
A
#
# COMPACT_ATOMS: atom_id res chain seq x y z
N MET A 1 -20.21 34.40 -28.90
CA MET A 1 -21.31 33.58 -28.34
C MET A 1 -20.87 32.62 -27.23
N GLU A 2 -19.60 32.23 -27.12
CA GLU A 2 -19.11 31.31 -26.05
C GLU A 2 -19.19 31.88 -24.63
N GLN A 3 -18.91 33.19 -24.43
CA GLN A 3 -19.00 33.81 -23.08
C GLN A 3 -20.43 33.82 -22.50
N ILE A 4 -21.48 33.74 -23.33
CA ILE A 4 -22.87 33.79 -22.87
C ILE A 4 -23.38 32.39 -22.48
N ARG A 5 -22.91 31.33 -23.16
CA ARG A 5 -23.27 29.94 -22.82
C ARG A 5 -22.66 29.49 -21.49
N GLY A 6 -21.41 29.85 -21.21
CA GLY A 6 -20.75 29.54 -19.93
C GLY A 6 -21.47 30.14 -18.71
N ARG A 7 -22.04 31.34 -18.85
CA ARG A 7 -22.81 32.01 -17.79
C ARG A 7 -24.13 31.31 -17.44
N ARG A 8 -24.80 30.64 -18.39
CA ARG A 8 -26.07 29.93 -18.12
C ARG A 8 -25.86 28.61 -17.39
N LEU A 9 -24.74 27.92 -17.62
CA LEU A 9 -24.41 26.65 -16.94
C LEU A 9 -24.08 26.86 -15.45
N LEU A 10 -23.41 27.98 -15.12
CA LEU A 10 -22.99 28.32 -13.76
C LEU A 10 -24.05 29.09 -12.95
N GLN A 11 -25.09 29.62 -13.61
CA GLN A 11 -26.17 30.40 -12.98
C GLN A 11 -26.83 29.73 -11.76
N PRO A 12 -27.18 28.43 -11.76
CA PRO A 12 -27.76 27.80 -10.57
C PRO A 12 -26.77 27.75 -9.40
N GLY A 13 -25.50 27.42 -9.66
CA GLY A 13 -24.44 27.42 -8.64
C GLY A 13 -24.17 28.82 -8.08
N MET A 14 -24.15 29.85 -8.93
CA MET A 14 -24.01 31.25 -8.52
C MET A 14 -25.19 31.73 -7.66
N ARG A 15 -26.43 31.31 -7.97
CA ARG A 15 -27.60 31.63 -7.13
C ARG A 15 -27.52 30.99 -5.75
N LEU A 16 -27.10 29.73 -5.67
CA LEU A 16 -26.89 29.03 -4.39
C LEU A 16 -25.79 29.71 -3.57
N MET A 17 -24.63 29.98 -4.19
CA MET A 17 -23.50 30.63 -3.52
C MET A 17 -23.75 32.08 -3.12
N ARG A 18 -24.72 32.78 -3.71
CA ARG A 18 -25.08 34.14 -3.26
C ARG A 18 -25.94 34.15 -1.99
N ARG A 19 -26.62 33.05 -1.65
CA ARG A 19 -27.52 32.98 -0.49
C ARG A 19 -26.87 32.44 0.79
N LEU A 20 -25.71 31.79 0.66
CA LEU A 20 -25.00 31.22 1.81
C LEU A 20 -24.09 32.26 2.46
N PRO A 21 -24.05 32.37 3.80
CA PRO A 21 -22.99 33.12 4.48
C PRO A 21 -21.64 32.45 4.19
N LEU A 22 -20.59 33.26 4.13
CA LEU A 22 -19.25 32.84 3.74
C LEU A 22 -18.69 31.61 4.47
N PRO A 23 -18.87 31.41 5.80
CA PRO A 23 -18.48 30.17 6.49
C PRO A 23 -19.14 28.92 5.91
N ARG A 24 -20.41 28.99 5.53
CA ARG A 24 -21.12 27.85 4.93
C ARG A 24 -20.62 27.54 3.53
N LYS A 25 -20.12 28.53 2.77
CA LYS A 25 -19.52 28.29 1.45
C LYS A 25 -18.20 27.53 1.55
N MET A 26 -17.34 27.94 2.49
CA MET A 26 -16.06 27.27 2.73
C MET A 26 -16.25 25.85 3.25
N MET A 27 -17.21 25.67 4.17
CA MET A 27 -17.54 24.35 4.69
C MET A 27 -18.14 23.44 3.61
N LEU A 28 -18.97 23.98 2.70
CA LEU A 28 -19.50 23.23 1.55
C LEU A 28 -18.39 22.78 0.58
N MET A 29 -17.41 23.65 0.30
CA MET A 29 -16.27 23.32 -0.56
C MET A 29 -15.41 22.20 0.06
N ALA A 30 -15.13 22.28 1.36
CA ALA A 30 -14.41 21.24 2.08
C ALA A 30 -15.20 19.92 2.15
N LEU A 31 -16.50 20.01 2.44
CA LEU A 31 -17.40 18.85 2.52
C LEU A 31 -17.61 18.18 1.15
N LEU A 32 -17.44 18.89 0.04
CA LEU A 32 -17.55 18.29 -1.29
C LEU A 32 -16.39 17.34 -1.59
N LEU A 33 -15.19 17.63 -1.09
CA LEU A 33 -13.99 16.81 -1.31
C LEU A 33 -13.91 15.60 -0.37
N LEU A 34 -14.58 15.68 0.79
CA LEU A 34 -14.43 14.72 1.87
C LEU A 34 -15.05 13.33 1.56
N PRO A 35 -16.27 13.22 0.99
CA PRO A 35 -16.87 11.94 0.62
C PRO A 35 -16.07 11.11 -0.38
N PRO A 36 -15.56 11.64 -1.53
CA PRO A 36 -14.78 10.82 -2.45
C PRO A 36 -13.44 10.38 -1.84
N LEU A 37 -12.83 11.19 -0.97
CA LEU A 37 -11.63 10.81 -0.20
C LEU A 37 -11.93 9.68 0.79
N LEU A 38 -13.01 9.78 1.56
CA LEU A 38 -13.44 8.73 2.49
C LEU A 38 -13.82 7.44 1.77
N LEU A 39 -14.47 7.54 0.61
CA LEU A 39 -14.81 6.39 -0.22
C LEU A 39 -13.54 5.68 -0.70
N MET A 40 -12.57 6.42 -1.23
CA MET A 40 -11.28 5.85 -1.65
C MET A 40 -10.52 5.22 -0.48
N LEU A 41 -10.49 5.87 0.67
CA LEU A 41 -9.89 5.30 1.89
C LEU A 41 -10.61 4.02 2.32
N GLY A 42 -11.94 4.01 2.31
CA GLY A 42 -12.76 2.85 2.65
C GLY A 42 -12.51 1.67 1.70
N LEU A 43 -12.44 1.93 0.39
CA LEU A 43 -12.12 0.91 -0.61
C LEU A 43 -10.71 0.33 -0.40
N SER A 44 -9.69 1.19 -0.27
CA SER A 44 -8.31 0.74 -0.02
C SER A 44 -8.15 -0.02 1.30
N LEU A 45 -8.84 0.43 2.36
CA LEU A 45 -8.82 -0.26 3.65
C LEU A 45 -9.51 -1.62 3.55
N SER A 46 -10.66 -1.70 2.86
CA SER A 46 -11.39 -2.95 2.68
C SER A 46 -10.57 -3.99 1.89
N ASP A 47 -9.87 -3.55 0.84
CA ASP A 47 -8.98 -4.41 0.04
C ASP A 47 -7.77 -4.85 0.87
N GLY A 48 -7.17 -3.93 1.62
CA GLY A 48 -6.06 -4.22 2.50
C GLY A 48 -6.40 -5.19 3.65
N LEU A 49 -7.60 -5.08 4.23
CA LEU A 49 -8.09 -6.01 5.24
C LEU A 49 -8.42 -7.39 4.66
N ARG A 50 -8.99 -7.44 3.44
CA ARG A 50 -9.27 -8.71 2.75
C ARG A 50 -8.00 -9.48 2.42
N THR A 51 -6.97 -8.79 1.94
CA THR A 51 -5.66 -9.37 1.64
C THR A 51 -4.95 -9.84 2.90
N LEU A 52 -5.04 -9.09 4.01
CA LEU A 52 -4.51 -9.53 5.30
C LEU A 52 -5.24 -10.79 5.82
N ALA A 53 -6.58 -10.78 5.79
CA ALA A 53 -7.37 -11.93 6.19
C ALA A 53 -7.15 -13.15 5.28
N ALA A 54 -6.81 -12.97 4.01
CA ALA A 54 -6.40 -14.05 3.12
C ALA A 54 -5.05 -14.65 3.53
N ALA A 55 -4.06 -13.80 3.85
CA ALA A 55 -2.75 -14.26 4.33
C ALA A 55 -2.84 -15.01 5.67
N ASP A 56 -3.64 -14.51 6.62
CA ASP A 56 -3.86 -15.18 7.91
C ASP A 56 -4.58 -16.53 7.74
N ARG A 57 -5.57 -16.61 6.84
CA ARG A 57 -6.23 -17.88 6.48
C ARG A 57 -5.26 -18.87 5.84
N ALA A 58 -4.44 -18.41 4.88
CA ALA A 58 -3.43 -19.23 4.23
C ALA A 58 -2.45 -19.81 5.26
N ARG A 59 -1.96 -18.99 6.19
CA ARG A 59 -1.08 -19.44 7.26
C ARG A 59 -1.73 -20.50 8.15
N ALA A 60 -2.98 -20.28 8.57
CA ALA A 60 -3.71 -21.25 9.39
C ALA A 60 -3.93 -22.59 8.66
N GLY A 61 -4.31 -22.55 7.38
CA GLY A 61 -4.51 -23.73 6.56
C GLY A 61 -3.21 -24.50 6.27
N ALA A 62 -2.11 -23.80 6.01
CA ALA A 62 -0.78 -24.40 5.84
C ALA A 62 -0.32 -25.10 7.12
N ALA A 63 -0.55 -24.49 8.29
CA ALA A 63 -0.18 -25.09 9.56
C ALA A 63 -1.02 -26.34 9.89
N LEU A 64 -2.32 -26.35 9.58
CA LEU A 64 -3.14 -27.55 9.68
C LEU A 64 -2.70 -28.63 8.68
N ALA A 65 -2.38 -28.26 7.45
CA ALA A 65 -1.90 -29.18 6.43
C ALA A 65 -0.58 -29.85 6.83
N ARG A 66 0.34 -29.10 7.44
CA ARG A 66 1.57 -29.63 8.04
C ARG A 66 1.27 -30.66 9.13
N ASP A 67 0.42 -30.34 10.09
CA ASP A 67 0.09 -31.27 11.18
C ASP A 67 -0.55 -32.57 10.66
N LEU A 68 -1.38 -32.49 9.62
CA LEU A 68 -1.97 -33.64 8.94
C LEU A 68 -0.91 -34.47 8.20
N GLY A 69 0.08 -33.81 7.58
CA GLY A 69 1.25 -34.46 6.97
C GLY A 69 2.11 -35.19 7.99
N ASP A 70 2.46 -34.53 9.10
CA ASP A 70 3.21 -35.12 10.21
C ASP A 70 2.47 -36.34 10.79
N MET A 71 1.13 -36.28 10.87
CA MET A 71 0.31 -37.40 11.28
C MET A 71 0.35 -38.56 10.27
N ALA A 72 0.41 -38.28 8.97
CA ALA A 72 0.55 -39.32 7.94
C ALA A 72 1.87 -40.07 8.11
N VAL A 73 2.97 -39.36 8.41
CA VAL A 73 4.27 -39.96 8.73
C VAL A 73 4.19 -40.84 9.98
N LEU A 74 3.46 -40.43 11.02
CA LEU A 74 3.24 -41.28 12.20
C LEU A 74 2.47 -42.57 11.87
N VAL A 75 1.44 -42.49 11.02
CA VAL A 75 0.70 -43.68 10.55
C VAL A 75 1.59 -44.62 9.75
N GLN A 76 2.46 -44.07 8.90
CA GLN A 76 3.45 -44.85 8.14
C GLN A 76 4.48 -45.53 9.07
N LEU A 77 4.98 -44.81 10.07
CA LEU A 77 5.91 -45.38 11.05
C LEU A 77 5.24 -46.49 11.87
N HIS A 78 3.98 -46.27 12.29
CA HIS A 78 3.19 -47.29 12.98
C HIS A 78 2.98 -48.54 12.11
N ARG A 79 2.75 -48.38 10.80
CA ARG A 79 2.68 -49.50 9.84
C ARG A 79 3.97 -50.32 9.85
N THR A 80 5.12 -49.67 9.70
CA THR A 80 6.43 -50.32 9.66
C THR A 80 6.70 -51.12 10.94
N LEU A 81 6.49 -50.51 12.10
CA LEU A 81 6.69 -51.18 13.39
C LEU A 81 5.69 -52.33 13.60
N SER A 82 4.44 -52.18 13.16
CA SER A 82 3.43 -53.24 13.25
C SER A 82 3.81 -54.48 12.45
N LEU A 83 4.44 -54.31 11.27
CA LEU A 83 4.96 -55.42 10.47
C LEU A 83 6.13 -56.13 11.16
N GLN A 84 7.05 -55.36 11.75
CA GLN A 84 8.21 -55.91 12.46
C GLN A 84 7.80 -56.67 13.73
N VAL A 85 6.82 -56.15 14.50
CA VAL A 85 6.25 -56.83 15.66
C VAL A 85 5.58 -58.14 15.27
N ALA A 86 4.83 -58.16 14.16
CA ALA A 86 4.19 -59.39 13.67
C ALA A 86 5.21 -60.47 13.27
N GLY A 87 6.41 -60.09 12.82
CA GLY A 87 7.46 -61.02 12.42
C GLY A 87 8.38 -61.49 13.56
N THR A 88 8.69 -60.64 14.53
CA THR A 88 9.73 -60.91 15.56
C THR A 88 9.20 -61.02 16.99
N GLN A 89 8.02 -60.45 17.28
CA GLN A 89 7.45 -60.33 18.64
C GLN A 89 8.40 -59.75 19.70
N SER A 90 9.36 -58.91 19.30
CA SER A 90 10.29 -58.24 20.21
C SER A 90 9.57 -57.27 21.16
N ALA A 91 9.88 -57.34 22.46
CA ALA A 91 9.35 -56.42 23.48
C ALA A 91 9.73 -54.96 23.21
N GLU A 92 10.93 -54.73 22.66
CA GLU A 92 11.40 -53.39 22.26
C GLU A 92 10.56 -52.83 21.11
N MET A 93 10.28 -53.65 20.09
CA MET A 93 9.46 -53.26 18.94
C MET A 93 8.00 -53.02 19.33
N ILE A 94 7.46 -53.80 20.27
CA ILE A 94 6.12 -53.58 20.84
C ILE A 94 6.08 -52.22 21.57
N SER A 95 7.07 -51.95 22.42
CA SER A 95 7.17 -50.67 23.15
C SER A 95 7.31 -49.48 22.19
N ALA A 96 8.12 -49.61 21.13
CA ALA A 96 8.27 -48.59 20.09
C ALA A 96 6.96 -48.31 19.36
N ARG A 97 6.24 -49.37 18.93
CA ARG A 97 4.93 -49.25 18.27
C ARG A 97 3.91 -48.56 19.18
N ASP A 98 3.84 -48.96 20.46
CA ASP A 98 2.93 -48.36 21.43
C ASP A 98 3.32 -46.91 21.78
N GLY A 99 4.61 -46.58 21.68
CA GLY A 99 5.12 -45.21 21.69
C GLY A 99 4.54 -44.37 20.56
N VAL A 100 4.53 -44.88 19.32
CA VAL A 100 3.93 -44.19 18.16
C VAL A 100 2.42 -44.04 18.32
N ARG A 101 1.70 -45.02 18.89
CA ARG A 101 0.27 -44.89 19.20
C ARG A 101 -0.02 -43.70 20.14
N ARG A 102 0.84 -43.49 21.15
CA ARG A 102 0.74 -42.31 22.02
C ARG A 102 1.04 -41.01 21.27
N GLN A 103 2.00 -41.02 20.33
CA GLN A 103 2.27 -39.85 19.48
C GLN A 103 1.08 -39.51 18.57
N ILE A 104 0.43 -40.52 17.97
CA ILE A 104 -0.79 -40.33 17.17
C ILE A 104 -1.91 -39.72 18.03
N THR A 105 -2.08 -40.19 19.27
CA THR A 105 -3.10 -39.63 20.19
C THR A 105 -2.84 -38.15 20.47
N ARG A 106 -1.60 -37.77 20.77
CA ARG A 106 -1.22 -36.36 20.99
C ARG A 106 -1.39 -35.51 19.73
N ALA A 107 -1.01 -36.04 18.57
CA ALA A 107 -1.18 -35.36 17.29
C ALA A 107 -2.67 -35.13 16.99
N LEU A 108 -3.53 -36.09 17.34
CA LEU A 108 -4.98 -35.95 17.19
C LEU A 108 -5.54 -34.82 18.07
N GLU A 109 -5.16 -34.76 19.34
CA GLU A 109 -5.54 -33.69 20.26
C GLU A 109 -5.05 -32.31 19.79
N HIS A 110 -3.82 -32.25 19.25
CA HIS A 110 -3.24 -31.04 18.69
C HIS A 110 -4.01 -30.54 17.45
N VAL A 111 -4.34 -31.43 16.53
CA VAL A 111 -5.16 -31.10 15.34
C VAL A 111 -6.56 -30.63 15.75
N GLU A 112 -7.19 -31.27 16.75
CA GLU A 112 -8.50 -30.82 17.25
C GLU A 112 -8.45 -29.41 17.83
N THR A 113 -7.44 -29.14 18.66
CA THR A 113 -7.25 -27.81 19.27
C THR A 113 -7.08 -26.73 18.20
N ARG A 114 -6.21 -26.99 17.21
CA ARG A 114 -6.01 -26.05 16.10
C ARG A 114 -7.29 -25.83 15.29
N ARG A 115 -8.01 -26.91 14.94
CA ARG A 115 -9.27 -26.81 14.19
C ARG A 115 -10.30 -25.97 14.94
N ALA A 116 -10.41 -26.12 16.26
CA ALA A 116 -11.34 -25.34 17.08
C ALA A 116 -11.07 -23.82 17.03
N GLU A 117 -9.80 -23.42 16.92
CA GLU A 117 -9.37 -22.01 16.82
C GLU A 117 -9.55 -21.41 15.42
N MET A 118 -9.69 -22.26 14.39
CA MET A 118 -9.82 -21.81 12.99
C MET A 118 -11.25 -21.34 12.66
N PRO A 119 -11.42 -20.47 11.65
CA PRO A 119 -12.75 -20.15 11.09
C PRO A 119 -13.46 -21.42 10.59
N GLU A 120 -14.79 -21.48 10.77
CA GLU A 120 -15.62 -22.66 10.44
C GLU A 120 -15.37 -23.22 9.03
N ALA A 121 -15.22 -22.35 8.04
CA ALA A 121 -14.94 -22.72 6.65
C ALA A 121 -13.65 -23.55 6.46
N LEU A 122 -12.68 -23.43 7.37
CA LEU A 122 -11.39 -24.12 7.30
C LEU A 122 -11.32 -25.38 8.20
N ARG A 123 -12.37 -25.67 8.96
CA ARG A 123 -12.35 -26.76 9.97
C ARG A 123 -12.49 -28.15 9.39
N LEU A 124 -12.87 -28.33 8.12
CA LEU A 124 -13.07 -29.66 7.51
C LEU A 124 -14.17 -30.51 8.21
N GLU A 125 -15.23 -29.87 8.74
CA GLU A 125 -16.29 -30.57 9.50
C GLU A 125 -17.02 -31.65 8.71
N ASP A 126 -17.03 -31.53 7.39
CA ASP A 126 -17.64 -32.47 6.45
C ASP A 126 -16.88 -33.80 6.31
N VAL A 127 -15.59 -33.83 6.61
CA VAL A 127 -14.72 -34.99 6.32
C VAL A 127 -13.90 -35.47 7.51
N TRP A 128 -13.60 -34.61 8.47
CA TRP A 128 -12.72 -34.93 9.59
C TRP A 128 -13.33 -35.89 10.64
N PRO A 129 -14.60 -35.78 11.07
CA PRO A 129 -15.12 -36.61 12.16
C PRO A 129 -14.98 -38.12 11.92
N ALA A 130 -15.19 -38.57 10.68
CA ALA A 130 -15.03 -39.97 10.29
C ALA A 130 -13.55 -40.41 10.30
N GLU A 131 -12.63 -39.54 9.89
CA GLU A 131 -11.20 -39.86 9.90
C GLU A 131 -10.64 -39.87 11.33
N ARG A 132 -11.08 -38.94 12.16
CA ARG A 132 -10.77 -38.89 13.60
C ARG A 132 -11.09 -40.20 14.30
N GLU A 133 -12.29 -40.76 14.07
CA GLU A 133 -12.70 -42.03 14.68
C GLU A 133 -11.78 -43.19 14.26
N ARG A 134 -11.40 -43.25 12.98
CA ARG A 134 -10.48 -44.26 12.45
C ARG A 134 -9.07 -44.14 13.03
N LEU A 135 -8.56 -42.92 13.15
CA LEU A 135 -7.26 -42.64 13.77
C LEU A 135 -7.26 -42.96 15.27
N GLN A 136 -8.37 -42.69 15.94
CA GLN A 136 -8.54 -43.05 17.35
C GLN A 136 -8.58 -44.58 17.53
N ALA A 137 -9.27 -45.31 16.65
CA ALA A 137 -9.26 -46.77 16.64
C ALA A 137 -7.85 -47.35 16.38
N LEU A 138 -7.10 -46.78 15.45
CA LEU A 138 -5.69 -47.10 15.21
C LEU A 138 -4.84 -46.92 16.47
N ALA A 139 -4.95 -45.77 17.12
CA ALA A 139 -4.19 -45.44 18.32
C ALA A 139 -4.52 -46.36 19.50
N GLN A 140 -5.77 -46.84 19.58
CA GLN A 140 -6.20 -47.84 20.57
C GLN A 140 -5.80 -49.28 20.19
N GLY A 141 -5.16 -49.48 19.04
CA GLY A 141 -4.69 -50.79 18.58
C GLY A 141 -5.78 -51.68 17.98
N ARG A 142 -6.93 -51.14 17.61
CA ARG A 142 -7.98 -51.86 16.89
C ARG A 142 -7.59 -51.99 15.43
N LEU A 143 -7.08 -53.16 15.06
CA LEU A 143 -6.51 -53.45 13.75
C LEU A 143 -7.05 -54.78 13.21
N PRO A 144 -7.19 -54.93 11.89
CA PRO A 144 -7.47 -56.21 11.25
C PRO A 144 -6.41 -57.26 11.61
N GLU A 145 -6.84 -58.50 11.83
CA GLU A 145 -5.93 -59.62 12.13
C GLU A 145 -5.07 -60.00 10.92
N ARG A 146 -5.62 -59.85 9.71
CA ARG A 146 -4.94 -60.24 8.46
C ARG A 146 -3.93 -59.17 8.06
N ARG A 147 -2.66 -59.57 7.94
CA ARG A 147 -1.54 -58.68 7.57
C ARG A 147 -1.81 -57.85 6.31
N ALA A 148 -2.41 -58.46 5.28
CA ALA A 148 -2.73 -57.77 4.04
C ALA A 148 -3.78 -56.66 4.22
N GLU A 149 -4.81 -56.90 5.03
CA GLU A 149 -5.87 -55.93 5.33
C GLU A 149 -5.33 -54.79 6.20
N MET A 150 -4.52 -55.12 7.21
CA MET A 150 -3.83 -54.13 8.05
C MET A 150 -2.95 -53.20 7.21
N LEU A 151 -2.18 -53.72 6.26
CA LEU A 151 -1.34 -52.93 5.36
C LEU A 151 -2.16 -51.99 4.48
N ALA A 152 -3.24 -52.50 3.89
CA ALA A 152 -4.12 -51.71 3.03
C ALA A 152 -4.78 -50.56 3.82
N GLU A 153 -5.20 -50.83 5.06
CA GLU A 153 -5.83 -49.82 5.91
C GLU A 153 -4.87 -48.70 6.32
N HIS A 154 -3.62 -49.01 6.66
CA HIS A 154 -2.61 -47.97 6.95
C HIS A 154 -2.32 -47.11 5.72
N GLY A 155 -2.17 -47.72 4.54
CA GLY A 155 -1.95 -46.99 3.29
C GLY A 155 -3.12 -46.07 2.95
N ALA A 156 -4.36 -46.56 3.09
CA ALA A 156 -5.56 -45.76 2.89
C ALA A 156 -5.64 -44.57 3.86
N ARG A 157 -5.30 -44.77 5.14
CA ARG A 157 -5.29 -43.70 6.17
C ARG A 157 -4.22 -42.65 5.90
N ALA A 158 -2.99 -43.06 5.58
CA ALA A 158 -1.92 -42.12 5.23
C ALA A 158 -2.28 -41.29 3.99
N ALA A 159 -2.80 -41.92 2.94
CA ALA A 159 -3.28 -41.23 1.74
C ALA A 159 -4.45 -40.27 2.05
N ARG A 160 -5.38 -40.66 2.94
CA ARG A 160 -6.49 -39.80 3.35
C ARG A 160 -6.01 -38.58 4.13
N LEU A 161 -5.01 -38.73 4.99
CA LEU A 161 -4.39 -37.59 5.69
C LEU A 161 -3.72 -36.61 4.72
N SER A 162 -2.97 -37.10 3.72
CA SER A 162 -2.42 -36.23 2.67
C SER A 162 -3.52 -35.53 1.85
N GLN A 163 -4.63 -36.20 1.57
CA GLN A 163 -5.79 -35.58 0.90
C GLN A 163 -6.43 -34.49 1.76
N LEU A 164 -6.54 -34.69 3.07
CA LEU A 164 -7.04 -33.67 3.99
C LEU A 164 -6.07 -32.49 4.12
N ALA A 165 -4.76 -32.73 4.10
CA ALA A 165 -3.75 -31.67 4.04
C ALA A 165 -3.89 -30.83 2.77
N TRP A 166 -4.15 -31.49 1.64
CA TRP A 166 -4.46 -30.82 0.37
C TRP A 166 -5.74 -30.00 0.45
N LEU A 167 -6.83 -30.56 0.96
CA LEU A 167 -8.11 -29.87 1.11
C LEU A 167 -8.03 -28.67 2.07
N SER A 168 -7.28 -28.80 3.16
CA SER A 168 -6.98 -27.69 4.07
C SER A 168 -6.28 -26.54 3.34
N SER A 169 -5.27 -26.89 2.54
CA SER A 169 -4.49 -25.92 1.76
C SER A 169 -5.32 -25.26 0.65
N GLU A 170 -6.20 -26.01 0.01
CA GLU A 170 -7.14 -25.54 -1.02
C GLU A 170 -8.15 -24.54 -0.42
N ARG A 171 -8.89 -24.93 0.62
CA ARG A 171 -9.90 -24.06 1.26
C ARG A 171 -9.31 -22.79 1.86
N ALA A 172 -8.07 -22.88 2.34
CA ALA A 172 -7.34 -21.73 2.88
C ALA A 172 -6.72 -20.84 1.79
N GLY A 173 -6.69 -21.29 0.53
CA GLY A 173 -6.10 -20.58 -0.60
C GLY A 173 -4.58 -20.62 -0.67
N VAL A 174 -3.93 -21.53 0.08
CA VAL A 174 -2.46 -21.68 0.13
C VAL A 174 -1.90 -22.11 -1.22
N LEU A 175 -2.61 -23.00 -1.92
CA LEU A 175 -2.23 -23.51 -3.24
C LEU A 175 -2.37 -22.46 -4.37
N PHE A 176 -3.06 -21.36 -4.09
CA PHE A 176 -3.36 -20.28 -5.05
C PHE A 176 -2.89 -18.92 -4.53
N ASP A 177 -1.86 -18.92 -3.68
CA ASP A 177 -1.36 -17.70 -3.06
C ASP A 177 -0.76 -16.76 -4.13
N ALA A 178 -0.99 -15.45 -3.97
CA ALA A 178 -0.48 -14.48 -4.94
C ALA A 178 1.06 -14.39 -4.98
N ASP A 179 1.79 -14.91 -3.97
CA ASP A 179 3.24 -15.08 -4.02
C ASP A 179 3.58 -16.40 -4.76
N PRO A 180 4.24 -16.34 -5.93
CA PRO A 180 4.64 -17.54 -6.67
C PRO A 180 5.53 -18.48 -5.86
N ALA A 181 6.38 -17.94 -4.98
CA ALA A 181 7.25 -18.75 -4.15
C ALA A 181 6.46 -19.53 -3.09
N ALA A 182 5.46 -18.89 -2.47
CA ALA A 182 4.57 -19.55 -1.53
C ALA A 182 3.77 -20.68 -2.21
N THR A 183 3.25 -20.43 -3.40
CA THR A 183 2.55 -21.45 -4.20
C THR A 183 3.45 -22.65 -4.54
N LEU A 184 4.70 -22.41 -4.95
CA LEU A 184 5.64 -23.49 -5.26
C LEU A 184 6.08 -24.29 -4.03
N LEU A 185 6.26 -23.63 -2.88
CA LEU A 185 6.53 -24.31 -1.60
C LEU A 185 5.33 -25.13 -1.17
N ALA A 186 4.11 -24.62 -1.36
CA ALA A 186 2.89 -25.34 -1.08
C ALA A 186 2.71 -26.57 -1.99
N ASP A 187 2.92 -26.46 -3.31
CA ASP A 187 2.93 -27.62 -4.23
C ASP A 187 3.94 -28.67 -3.74
N LEU A 188 5.17 -28.25 -3.44
CA LEU A 188 6.23 -29.14 -2.98
C LEU A 188 5.84 -29.88 -1.70
N SER A 189 5.36 -29.14 -0.69
CA SER A 189 5.02 -29.67 0.63
C SER A 189 3.74 -30.52 0.64
N VAL A 190 2.73 -30.15 -0.13
CA VAL A 190 1.39 -30.76 -0.06
C VAL A 190 1.19 -31.86 -1.11
N GLU A 191 1.74 -31.68 -2.31
CA GLU A 191 1.50 -32.61 -3.44
C GLU A 191 2.69 -33.50 -3.78
N ARG A 192 3.93 -33.06 -3.56
CA ARG A 192 5.13 -33.77 -4.06
C ARG A 192 5.82 -34.61 -3.00
N LEU A 193 6.13 -34.00 -1.86
CA LEU A 193 6.87 -34.65 -0.80
C LEU A 193 6.12 -35.83 -0.17
N PRO A 194 4.79 -35.77 0.11
CA PRO A 194 4.11 -36.89 0.73
C PRO A 194 4.14 -38.18 -0.11
N PRO A 195 3.88 -38.15 -1.43
CA PRO A 195 4.09 -39.33 -2.28
C PRO A 195 5.55 -39.83 -2.34
N TRP A 196 6.54 -38.93 -2.32
CA TRP A 196 7.96 -39.34 -2.31
C TRP A 196 8.33 -40.05 -1.01
N LEU A 197 7.87 -39.54 0.12
CA LEU A 197 8.02 -40.18 1.44
C LEU A 197 7.34 -41.55 1.47
N GLU A 198 6.08 -41.64 1.03
CA GLU A 198 5.33 -42.91 1.01
C GLU A 198 6.00 -43.95 0.10
N THR A 199 6.39 -43.57 -1.11
CA THR A 199 7.02 -44.50 -2.07
C THR A 199 8.36 -45.00 -1.53
N THR A 200 9.16 -44.12 -0.91
CA THR A 200 10.42 -44.49 -0.27
C THR A 200 10.20 -45.44 0.92
N ALA A 201 9.22 -45.14 1.77
CA ALA A 201 8.88 -45.98 2.92
C ALA A 201 8.34 -47.35 2.48
N LEU A 202 7.55 -47.40 1.40
CA LEU A 202 7.04 -48.63 0.82
C LEU A 202 8.17 -49.46 0.21
N ALA A 203 9.07 -48.85 -0.56
CA ALA A 203 10.25 -49.51 -1.11
C ALA A 203 11.15 -50.10 -0.01
N GLY A 204 11.40 -49.33 1.06
CA GLY A 204 12.16 -49.81 2.21
C GLY A 204 11.50 -50.99 2.92
N SER A 205 10.23 -50.84 3.31
CA SER A 205 9.52 -51.89 4.05
C SER A 205 9.33 -53.18 3.24
N ARG A 206 9.03 -53.07 1.95
CA ARG A 206 8.91 -54.23 1.05
C ARG A 206 10.25 -54.84 0.71
N GLY A 207 11.27 -54.04 0.44
CA GLY A 207 12.61 -54.54 0.18
C GLY A 207 13.17 -55.32 1.38
N ILE A 208 13.05 -54.79 2.60
CA ILE A 208 13.46 -55.49 3.82
C ILE A 208 12.72 -56.83 4.00
N GLU A 209 11.41 -56.87 3.72
CA GLU A 209 10.62 -58.10 3.78
C GLU A 209 11.07 -59.13 2.74
N LEU A 210 11.30 -58.71 1.49
CA LEU A 210 11.65 -59.59 0.39
C LEU A 210 13.07 -60.14 0.49
N LEU A 211 14.02 -59.37 1.03
CA LEU A 211 15.41 -59.81 1.23
C LEU A 211 15.57 -60.92 2.29
N GLN A 212 14.51 -61.26 3.02
CA GLN A 212 14.52 -62.31 4.04
C GLN A 212 13.96 -63.65 3.54
N ARG A 213 13.51 -63.74 2.28
CA ARG A 213 12.90 -64.93 1.70
C ARG A 213 13.15 -65.02 0.19
N ASP A 214 12.75 -66.14 -0.41
CA ASP A 214 12.74 -66.26 -1.87
C ASP A 214 11.73 -65.29 -2.50
N VAL A 215 12.18 -64.59 -3.53
CA VAL A 215 11.45 -63.51 -4.20
C VAL A 215 10.80 -64.06 -5.47
N MET A 216 9.48 -63.85 -5.59
CA MET A 216 8.76 -64.23 -6.80
C MET A 216 8.99 -63.21 -7.93
N PRO A 217 8.94 -63.59 -9.22
CA PRO A 217 9.13 -62.66 -10.33
C PRO A 217 8.20 -61.43 -10.30
N ARG A 218 6.96 -61.62 -9.83
CA ARG A 218 5.98 -60.54 -9.65
C ARG A 218 6.43 -59.53 -8.56
N GLU A 219 7.11 -60.01 -7.53
CA GLU A 219 7.58 -59.19 -6.42
C GLU A 219 8.84 -58.41 -6.82
N ALA A 220 9.73 -59.04 -7.58
CA ALA A 220 10.86 -58.34 -8.22
C ALA A 220 10.37 -57.23 -9.16
N ALA A 221 9.37 -57.51 -10.02
CA ALA A 221 8.77 -56.49 -10.89
C ALA A 221 8.13 -55.33 -10.11
N MET A 222 7.50 -55.61 -8.96
CA MET A 222 6.97 -54.56 -8.07
C MET A 222 8.09 -53.67 -7.52
N MET A 223 9.21 -54.26 -7.09
CA MET A 223 10.36 -53.50 -6.59
C MET A 223 11.00 -52.65 -7.69
N LEU A 224 11.10 -53.16 -8.92
CA LEU A 224 11.55 -52.38 -10.07
C LEU A 224 10.62 -51.20 -10.39
N ALA A 225 9.31 -51.39 -10.30
CA ALA A 225 8.34 -50.30 -10.46
C ALA A 225 8.52 -49.22 -9.38
N LEU A 226 8.77 -49.61 -8.12
CA LEU A 226 9.08 -48.66 -7.05
C LEU A 226 10.40 -47.92 -7.33
N ALA A 227 11.42 -48.60 -7.86
CA ALA A 227 12.67 -47.94 -8.25
C ALA A 227 12.46 -46.89 -9.36
N ASP A 228 11.62 -47.19 -10.35
CA ASP A 228 11.24 -46.24 -11.41
C ASP A 228 10.52 -45.01 -10.85
N ASP A 229 9.63 -45.20 -9.86
CA ASP A 229 8.94 -44.11 -9.18
C ASP A 229 9.90 -43.22 -8.37
N LEU A 230 10.88 -43.81 -7.67
CA LEU A 230 11.91 -43.06 -6.94
C LEU A 230 12.82 -42.28 -7.89
N GLU A 231 13.22 -42.87 -9.03
CA GLU A 231 14.02 -42.16 -10.03
C GLU A 231 13.23 -41.00 -10.66
N ARG A 232 11.93 -41.21 -10.94
CA ARG A 232 11.04 -40.15 -11.43
C ARG A 232 10.88 -39.03 -10.40
N ALA A 233 10.76 -39.37 -9.12
CA ALA A 233 10.73 -38.39 -8.04
C ALA A 233 12.01 -37.54 -8.01
N ALA A 234 13.19 -38.17 -8.09
CA ALA A 234 14.45 -37.45 -8.13
C ALA A 234 14.60 -36.56 -9.38
N GLY A 235 14.19 -37.05 -10.55
CA GLY A 235 14.24 -36.29 -11.81
C GLY A 235 13.29 -35.08 -11.79
N THR A 236 12.12 -35.20 -11.15
CA THR A 236 11.12 -34.13 -11.07
C THR A 236 11.37 -33.13 -9.94
N MET A 237 12.28 -33.43 -9.01
CA MET A 237 12.71 -32.53 -7.93
C MET A 237 13.52 -31.34 -8.47
N LEU A 238 14.48 -31.58 -9.38
CA LEU A 238 15.35 -30.55 -9.93
C LEU A 238 14.61 -29.36 -10.58
N PRO A 239 13.68 -29.55 -11.54
CA PRO A 239 12.98 -28.43 -12.17
C PRO A 239 12.14 -27.62 -11.17
N ARG A 240 11.64 -28.24 -10.08
CA ARG A 240 10.91 -27.55 -9.02
C ARG A 240 11.82 -26.67 -8.17
N LEU A 241 12.99 -27.17 -7.78
CA LEU A 241 13.97 -26.37 -7.06
C LEU A 241 14.45 -25.18 -7.90
N GLN A 242 14.63 -25.37 -9.20
CA GLN A 242 14.94 -24.27 -10.12
C GLN A 242 13.79 -23.26 -10.25
N ALA A 243 12.53 -23.72 -10.26
CA ALA A 243 11.38 -22.81 -10.26
C ALA A 243 11.30 -22.01 -8.95
N LEU A 244 11.59 -22.66 -7.82
CA LEU A 244 11.61 -22.04 -6.49
C LEU A 244 12.69 -20.95 -6.38
N ASP A 245 13.89 -21.23 -6.92
CA ASP A 245 14.99 -20.27 -6.98
C ASP A 245 14.64 -19.06 -7.86
N ARG A 246 14.04 -19.29 -9.04
CA ARG A 246 13.52 -18.21 -9.91
C ARG A 246 12.42 -17.37 -9.26
N ALA A 247 11.61 -17.97 -8.39
CA ALA A 247 10.60 -17.27 -7.59
C ALA A 247 11.19 -16.52 -6.38
N GLY A 248 12.51 -16.58 -6.17
CA GLY A 248 13.23 -15.87 -5.12
C GLY A 248 13.16 -16.52 -3.74
N ALA A 249 12.66 -17.76 -3.62
CA ALA A 249 12.66 -18.50 -2.35
C ALA A 249 14.02 -19.15 -2.03
N GLY A 250 14.97 -19.08 -2.96
CA GLY A 250 16.31 -19.65 -2.85
C GLY A 250 16.33 -21.17 -2.88
N VAL A 251 17.53 -21.76 -2.88
CA VAL A 251 17.73 -23.20 -2.88
C VAL A 251 17.48 -23.78 -1.49
N LEU A 252 16.72 -24.88 -1.39
CA LEU A 252 16.54 -25.65 -0.16
C LEU A 252 17.82 -26.47 0.11
N PRO A 253 18.55 -26.23 1.22
CA PRO A 253 19.86 -26.85 1.45
C PRO A 253 19.85 -28.37 1.45
N GLY A 254 18.80 -29.01 1.98
CA GLY A 254 18.69 -30.47 2.01
C GLY A 254 18.38 -31.12 0.66
N ALA A 255 17.93 -30.34 -0.33
CA ALA A 255 17.39 -30.88 -1.56
C ALA A 255 18.42 -31.59 -2.48
N PRO A 256 19.66 -31.09 -2.67
CA PRO A 256 20.66 -31.77 -3.47
C PRO A 256 21.02 -33.15 -2.92
N ALA A 257 21.22 -33.25 -1.60
CA ALA A 257 21.54 -34.51 -0.93
C ALA A 257 20.36 -35.49 -0.99
N ALA A 258 19.14 -35.03 -0.72
CA ALA A 258 17.93 -35.84 -0.84
C ALA A 258 17.77 -36.42 -2.25
N ARG A 259 17.98 -35.60 -3.28
CA ARG A 259 17.91 -36.04 -4.68
C ARG A 259 18.95 -37.11 -5.01
N GLU A 260 20.20 -36.87 -4.67
CA GLU A 260 21.30 -37.81 -4.95
C GLU A 260 21.08 -39.15 -4.25
N ARG A 261 20.69 -39.12 -2.97
CA ARG A 261 20.46 -40.34 -2.19
C ARG A 261 19.24 -41.11 -2.67
N LEU A 262 18.19 -40.42 -3.10
CA LEU A 262 17.01 -41.03 -3.72
C LEU A 262 17.35 -41.73 -5.06
N GLN A 263 18.21 -41.11 -5.89
CA GLN A 263 18.72 -41.74 -7.12
C GLN A 263 19.58 -42.97 -6.82
N HIS A 264 20.43 -42.88 -5.80
CA HIS A 264 21.27 -43.99 -5.38
C HIS A 264 20.43 -45.18 -4.92
N LEU A 265 19.40 -44.95 -4.08
CA LEU A 265 18.49 -46.00 -3.62
C LEU A 265 17.73 -46.67 -4.78
N ALA A 266 17.26 -45.89 -5.75
CA ALA A 266 16.63 -46.45 -6.95
C ALA A 266 17.59 -47.36 -7.73
N GLY A 267 18.86 -46.95 -7.87
CA GLY A 267 19.92 -47.75 -8.46
C GLY A 267 20.22 -49.04 -7.67
N THR A 268 20.28 -48.95 -6.35
CA THR A 268 20.45 -50.10 -5.45
C THR A 268 19.32 -51.11 -5.63
N ILE A 269 18.05 -50.66 -5.65
CA ILE A 269 16.90 -51.54 -5.84
C ILE A 269 16.98 -52.25 -7.19
N ARG A 270 17.29 -51.54 -8.29
CA ARG A 270 17.46 -52.18 -9.60
C ARG A 270 18.61 -53.19 -9.58
N GLY A 271 19.75 -52.82 -9.03
CA GLY A 271 20.93 -53.70 -8.96
C GLY A 271 20.69 -54.98 -8.17
N ILE A 272 19.75 -54.98 -7.22
CA ILE A 272 19.36 -56.15 -6.41
C ILE A 272 18.30 -56.99 -7.12
N PHE A 273 17.21 -56.37 -7.60
CA PHE A 273 16.01 -57.09 -8.06
C PHE A 273 15.96 -57.38 -9.57
N ASP A 274 16.89 -56.84 -10.36
CA ASP A 274 17.04 -57.16 -11.80
C ASP A 274 17.86 -58.45 -12.04
N ARG A 275 18.48 -59.01 -10.98
CA ARG A 275 19.30 -60.24 -11.07
C ARG A 275 18.43 -61.49 -10.98
N GLU A 276 18.87 -62.57 -11.63
CA GLU A 276 18.25 -63.90 -11.51
C GLU A 276 18.38 -64.48 -10.08
N ALA A 277 19.46 -64.16 -9.37
CA ALA A 277 19.68 -64.52 -7.97
C ALA A 277 19.83 -63.24 -7.12
N ILE A 278 18.93 -63.08 -6.15
CA ILE A 278 18.88 -61.90 -5.28
C ILE A 278 19.72 -62.17 -4.04
N GLU A 279 20.93 -61.62 -4.02
CA GLU A 279 21.85 -61.66 -2.88
C GLU A 279 22.14 -60.24 -2.40
N ALA A 280 21.51 -59.83 -1.30
CA ALA A 280 21.80 -58.55 -0.66
C ALA A 280 21.57 -58.63 0.86
N GLU A 281 22.40 -57.89 1.60
CA GLU A 281 22.28 -57.79 3.05
C GLU A 281 21.13 -56.83 3.44
N VAL A 282 20.32 -57.25 4.42
CA VAL A 282 19.17 -56.46 4.92
C VAL A 282 19.61 -55.15 5.59
N LEU A 283 20.68 -55.19 6.40
CA LEU A 283 21.10 -54.05 7.22
C LEU A 283 21.59 -52.84 6.39
N PRO A 284 22.47 -53.01 5.37
CA PRO A 284 22.84 -51.91 4.48
C PRO A 284 21.64 -51.29 3.76
N PHE A 285 20.74 -52.13 3.22
CA PHE A 285 19.53 -51.66 2.53
C PHE A 285 18.60 -50.88 3.46
N GLN A 286 18.41 -51.35 4.69
CA GLN A 286 17.63 -50.67 5.72
C GLN A 286 18.23 -49.30 6.08
N ARG A 287 19.55 -49.22 6.26
CA ARG A 287 20.24 -47.95 6.57
C ARG A 287 20.10 -46.93 5.45
N GLU A 288 20.29 -47.36 4.21
CA GLU A 288 20.16 -46.49 3.03
C GLU A 288 18.73 -45.95 2.89
N THR A 289 17.72 -46.79 3.06
CA THR A 289 16.32 -46.34 3.04
C THR A 289 16.04 -45.34 4.16
N ALA A 290 16.51 -45.61 5.39
CA ALA A 290 16.33 -44.71 6.52
C ALA A 290 16.97 -43.34 6.28
N GLU A 291 18.16 -43.31 5.67
CA GLU A 291 18.86 -42.07 5.30
C GLU A 291 18.07 -41.23 4.29
N VAL A 292 17.51 -41.86 3.25
CA VAL A 292 16.66 -41.15 2.27
C VAL A 292 15.41 -40.58 2.94
N LEU A 293 14.73 -41.35 3.80
CA LEU A 293 13.56 -40.86 4.54
C LEU A 293 13.91 -39.68 5.46
N GLN A 294 15.07 -39.70 6.11
CA GLN A 294 15.54 -38.58 6.94
C GLN A 294 15.78 -37.33 6.09
N LEU A 295 16.44 -37.45 4.94
CA LEU A 295 16.71 -36.32 4.04
C LEU A 295 15.42 -35.74 3.45
N LEU A 296 14.45 -36.59 3.06
CA LEU A 296 13.15 -36.14 2.58
C LEU A 296 12.34 -35.45 3.69
N GLY A 297 12.38 -35.95 4.93
CA GLY A 297 11.73 -35.31 6.07
C GLY A 297 12.37 -33.96 6.43
N GLN A 298 13.70 -33.83 6.33
CA GLN A 298 14.38 -32.54 6.47
C GLN A 298 13.96 -31.56 5.38
N LEU A 299 13.92 -32.01 4.12
CA LEU A 299 13.46 -31.19 3.00
C LEU A 299 12.02 -30.70 3.18
N GLU A 300 11.15 -31.56 3.70
CA GLU A 300 9.77 -31.19 4.05
C GLU A 300 9.70 -30.13 5.15
N GLN A 301 10.47 -30.28 6.22
CA GLN A 301 10.54 -29.30 7.30
C GLN A 301 11.08 -27.94 6.80
N GLU A 302 12.11 -27.96 5.96
CA GLU A 302 12.65 -26.75 5.32
C GLU A 302 11.59 -26.07 4.43
N SER A 303 10.86 -26.85 3.63
CA SER A 303 9.81 -26.34 2.74
C SER A 303 8.67 -25.69 3.52
N TRP A 304 8.16 -26.37 4.57
CA TRP A 304 7.13 -25.79 5.45
C TRP A 304 7.64 -24.56 6.22
N GLY A 305 8.89 -24.57 6.67
CA GLY A 305 9.50 -23.44 7.37
C GLY A 305 9.57 -22.19 6.48
N ARG A 306 10.02 -22.34 5.23
CA ARG A 306 10.03 -21.24 4.26
C ARG A 306 8.64 -20.77 3.88
N LEU A 307 7.67 -21.68 3.77
CA LEU A 307 6.29 -21.31 3.47
C LEU A 307 5.70 -20.45 4.59
N ASP A 308 5.86 -20.84 5.86
CA ASP A 308 5.39 -20.04 6.99
C ASP A 308 6.08 -18.67 7.04
N GLU A 309 7.39 -18.63 6.80
CA GLU A 309 8.14 -17.37 6.75
C GLU A 309 7.61 -16.43 5.67
N ARG A 310 7.36 -16.93 4.45
CA ARG A 310 6.80 -16.13 3.35
C ARG A 310 5.41 -15.59 3.65
N LEU A 311 4.52 -16.45 4.17
CA LEU A 311 3.16 -16.05 4.54
C LEU A 311 3.17 -15.02 5.66
N MET A 312 4.05 -15.20 6.66
CA MET A 312 4.22 -14.26 7.77
C MET A 312 4.78 -12.91 7.31
N GLN A 313 5.84 -12.91 6.48
CA GLN A 313 6.43 -11.69 5.93
C GLN A 313 5.40 -10.90 5.11
N ARG A 314 4.59 -11.58 4.30
CA ARG A 314 3.51 -10.97 3.52
C ARG A 314 2.45 -10.33 4.43
N ALA A 315 1.98 -11.06 5.44
CA ALA A 315 1.01 -10.52 6.40
C ALA A 315 1.56 -9.28 7.12
N GLN A 316 2.83 -9.31 7.54
CA GLN A 316 3.47 -8.19 8.21
C GLN A 316 3.69 -6.98 7.29
N ALA A 317 4.14 -7.21 6.06
CA ALA A 317 4.26 -6.16 5.04
C ALA A 317 2.92 -5.48 4.79
N GLN A 318 1.83 -6.25 4.73
CA GLN A 318 0.49 -5.71 4.55
C GLN A 318 -0.01 -4.92 5.76
N ARG A 319 0.30 -5.36 6.99
CA ARG A 319 -0.01 -4.61 8.22
C ARG A 319 0.72 -3.25 8.25
N VAL A 320 2.01 -3.23 7.89
CA VAL A 320 2.80 -1.99 7.80
C VAL A 320 2.25 -1.08 6.71
N HIS A 321 1.89 -1.64 5.55
CA HIS A 321 1.29 -0.87 4.45
C HIS A 321 -0.04 -0.22 4.86
N LEU A 322 -0.94 -0.98 5.50
CA LEU A 322 -2.19 -0.47 6.05
C LEU A 322 -1.97 0.62 7.11
N ALA A 323 -1.04 0.41 8.04
CA ALA A 323 -0.71 1.40 9.06
C ALA A 323 -0.16 2.69 8.44
N GLY A 324 0.71 2.58 7.42
CA GLY A 324 1.24 3.71 6.67
C GLY A 324 0.17 4.48 5.90
N LEU A 325 -0.75 3.77 5.24
CA LEU A 325 -1.90 4.37 4.55
C LEU A 325 -2.80 5.14 5.52
N LEU A 326 -3.11 4.56 6.69
CA LEU A 326 -3.92 5.21 7.72
C LEU A 326 -3.22 6.45 8.29
N ALA A 327 -1.93 6.34 8.62
CA ALA A 327 -1.14 7.45 9.12
C ALA A 327 -1.06 8.61 8.11
N LEU A 328 -0.82 8.30 6.83
CA LEU A 328 -0.75 9.30 5.76
C LEU A 328 -2.10 9.99 5.53
N ASN A 329 -3.20 9.24 5.50
CA ASN A 329 -4.54 9.82 5.35
C ASN A 329 -4.91 10.69 6.54
N LEU A 330 -4.64 10.23 7.76
CA LEU A 330 -4.89 11.02 8.97
C LEU A 330 -4.08 12.33 8.96
N ALA A 331 -2.80 12.27 8.61
CA ALA A 331 -1.95 13.45 8.47
C ALA A 331 -2.48 14.41 7.40
N GLY A 332 -2.93 13.89 6.25
CA GLY A 332 -3.53 14.69 5.17
C GLY A 332 -4.81 15.39 5.57
N VAL A 333 -5.70 14.70 6.30
CA VAL A 333 -6.94 15.29 6.84
C VAL A 333 -6.62 16.37 7.88
N LEU A 334 -5.70 16.11 8.81
CA LEU A 334 -5.30 17.08 9.82
C LEU A 334 -4.65 18.33 9.19
N LEU A 335 -3.78 18.15 8.20
CA LEU A 335 -3.15 19.25 7.47
C LEU A 335 -4.19 20.09 6.70
N THR A 336 -5.12 19.43 6.01
CA THR A 336 -6.20 20.10 5.28
C THR A 336 -7.09 20.91 6.23
N LEU A 337 -7.45 20.32 7.37
CA LEU A 337 -8.25 20.99 8.40
C LEU A 337 -7.49 22.19 8.98
N TYR A 338 -6.20 22.04 9.28
CA TYR A 338 -5.35 23.12 9.77
C TYR A 338 -5.31 24.28 8.77
N LEU A 339 -4.99 24.02 7.49
CA LEU A 339 -4.95 25.05 6.46
C LEU A 339 -6.31 25.70 6.22
N ALA A 340 -7.40 24.94 6.25
CA ALA A 340 -8.76 25.45 6.13
C ALA A 340 -9.11 26.40 7.29
N ILE A 341 -8.73 26.06 8.53
CA ILE A 341 -8.93 26.92 9.71
C ILE A 341 -8.09 28.19 9.61
N CYS A 342 -6.80 28.08 9.25
CA CYS A 342 -5.91 29.24 9.07
C CYS A 342 -6.46 30.19 8.00
N PHE A 343 -6.81 29.66 6.83
CA PHE A 343 -7.41 30.44 5.74
C PHE A 343 -8.73 31.08 6.17
N TYR A 344 -9.61 30.33 6.85
CA TYR A 344 -10.90 30.84 7.32
C TYR A 344 -10.73 32.02 8.27
N ARG A 345 -9.83 31.91 9.26
CA ARG A 345 -9.61 32.98 10.23
C ARG A 345 -9.04 34.24 9.56
N GLY A 346 -8.00 34.09 8.74
CA GLY A 346 -7.41 35.23 8.01
C GLY A 346 -8.41 35.92 7.07
N PHE A 347 -9.22 35.13 6.35
CA PHE A 347 -10.21 35.69 5.43
C PHE A 347 -11.34 36.45 6.15
N VAL A 348 -11.88 35.90 7.25
CA VAL A 348 -12.96 36.55 8.01
C VAL A 348 -12.47 37.83 8.69
N GLU A 349 -11.25 37.81 9.22
CA GLU A 349 -10.62 38.98 9.84
C GLU A 349 -10.43 40.11 8.82
N ALA A 350 -9.79 39.83 7.67
CA ALA A 350 -9.61 40.81 6.60
C ALA A 350 -10.94 41.37 6.09
N LEU A 351 -11.97 40.53 5.90
CA LEU A 351 -13.28 40.99 5.47
C LEU A 351 -13.98 41.86 6.53
N GLY A 352 -13.79 41.55 7.80
CA GLY A 352 -14.28 42.36 8.93
C GLY A 352 -13.65 43.76 8.93
N GLU A 353 -12.34 43.84 8.71
CA GLU A 353 -11.63 45.13 8.62
C GLU A 353 -12.12 45.98 7.44
N VAL A 354 -12.24 45.38 6.24
CA VAL A 354 -12.80 46.09 5.07
C VAL A 354 -14.21 46.59 5.37
N SER A 355 -15.08 45.74 5.93
CA SER A 355 -16.46 46.12 6.24
C SER A 355 -16.52 47.27 7.24
N ALA A 356 -15.68 47.25 8.28
CA ALA A 356 -15.65 48.28 9.30
C ALA A 356 -15.07 49.60 8.77
N ALA A 357 -14.07 49.54 7.89
CA ALA A 357 -13.50 50.71 7.22
C ALA A 357 -14.49 51.38 6.27
N VAL A 358 -15.18 50.60 5.43
CA VAL A 358 -16.23 51.11 4.55
C VAL A 358 -17.37 51.74 5.36
N GLY A 359 -17.75 51.14 6.49
CA GLY A 359 -18.72 51.70 7.42
C GLY A 359 -18.31 53.06 7.99
N ALA A 360 -17.05 53.22 8.39
CA ALA A 360 -16.51 54.50 8.89
C ALA A 360 -16.52 55.59 7.81
N VAL A 361 -16.04 55.27 6.60
CA VAL A 361 -16.07 56.19 5.45
C VAL A 361 -17.51 56.60 5.11
N ALA A 362 -18.46 55.67 5.14
CA ALA A 362 -19.88 55.96 4.89
C ALA A 362 -20.51 56.85 5.99
N ALA A 363 -20.01 56.77 7.22
CA ALA A 363 -20.41 57.65 8.33
C ALA A 363 -19.71 59.02 8.29
N GLY A 364 -18.81 59.26 7.33
CA GLY A 364 -18.03 60.50 7.20
C GLY A 364 -16.77 60.56 8.06
N ASP A 365 -16.40 59.47 8.74
CA ASP A 365 -15.14 59.35 9.47
C ASP A 365 -14.02 58.86 8.54
N LEU A 366 -13.20 59.81 8.09
CA LEU A 366 -12.04 59.57 7.22
C LEU A 366 -10.71 59.48 7.99
N THR A 367 -10.76 59.47 9.32
CA THR A 367 -9.54 59.50 10.16
C THR A 367 -8.99 58.11 10.47
N ARG A 368 -9.78 57.06 10.21
CA ARG A 368 -9.40 55.67 10.46
C ARG A 368 -8.49 55.13 9.35
N ALA A 369 -7.29 54.71 9.72
CA ALA A 369 -6.39 53.99 8.82
C ALA A 369 -6.87 52.54 8.56
N VAL A 370 -6.87 52.13 7.29
CA VAL A 370 -7.20 50.78 6.85
C VAL A 370 -5.90 50.02 6.60
N ARG A 371 -5.63 48.99 7.42
CA ARG A 371 -4.38 48.24 7.32
C ARG A 371 -4.61 46.73 7.47
N ILE A 372 -4.83 46.10 6.33
CA ILE A 372 -4.94 44.64 6.22
C ILE A 372 -3.55 44.07 5.96
N GLU A 373 -3.11 43.18 6.84
CA GLU A 373 -1.83 42.47 6.70
C GLU A 373 -1.94 41.37 5.63
N GLY A 374 -0.96 41.31 4.72
CA GLY A 374 -0.90 40.26 3.71
C GLY A 374 -0.45 40.75 2.32
N ALA A 375 -0.31 39.78 1.42
CA ALA A 375 0.01 39.99 0.01
C ALA A 375 -1.08 39.42 -0.93
N ASP A 376 -2.24 39.07 -0.38
CA ASP A 376 -3.38 38.55 -1.12
C ASP A 376 -4.28 39.66 -1.68
N GLU A 377 -5.35 39.25 -2.37
CA GLU A 377 -6.32 40.14 -2.97
C GLU A 377 -7.05 41.01 -1.92
N MET A 378 -7.20 40.52 -0.68
CA MET A 378 -7.85 41.28 0.39
C MET A 378 -6.97 42.44 0.86
N ALA A 379 -5.66 42.21 1.00
CA ALA A 379 -4.70 43.28 1.29
C ALA A 379 -4.65 44.35 0.18
N GLU A 380 -4.81 43.95 -1.08
CA GLU A 380 -4.90 44.91 -2.21
C GLU A 380 -6.17 45.77 -2.16
N VAL A 381 -7.31 45.18 -1.81
CA VAL A 381 -8.56 45.92 -1.58
C VAL A 381 -8.41 46.91 -0.42
N GLY A 382 -7.77 46.50 0.69
CA GLY A 382 -7.49 47.37 1.82
C GLY A 382 -6.65 48.59 1.42
N ARG A 383 -5.56 48.39 0.68
CA ARG A 383 -4.72 49.48 0.15
C ARG A 383 -5.51 50.42 -0.77
N SER A 384 -6.38 49.87 -1.61
CA SER A 384 -7.21 50.66 -2.53
C SER A 384 -8.24 51.52 -1.77
N LEU A 385 -8.83 50.98 -0.71
CA LEU A 385 -9.77 51.69 0.16
C LEU A 385 -9.09 52.81 0.94
N GLU A 386 -7.89 52.56 1.47
CA GLU A 386 -7.07 53.58 2.14
C GLU A 386 -6.76 54.75 1.20
N ALA A 387 -6.30 54.45 -0.03
CA ALA A 387 -6.02 55.47 -1.03
C ALA A 387 -7.27 56.30 -1.40
N MET A 388 -8.45 55.68 -1.42
CA MET A 388 -9.72 56.36 -1.64
C MET A 388 -10.09 57.27 -0.45
N SER A 389 -9.96 56.78 0.79
CA SER A 389 -10.23 57.56 2.01
C SER A 389 -9.34 58.80 2.09
N ALA A 390 -8.03 58.64 1.82
CA ALA A 390 -7.07 59.73 1.81
C ALA A 390 -7.43 60.81 0.78
N ARG A 391 -7.86 60.42 -0.43
CA ARG A 391 -8.31 61.36 -1.47
C ARG A 391 -9.57 62.13 -1.08
N LEU A 392 -10.55 61.45 -0.47
CA LEU A 392 -11.76 62.10 0.03
C LEU A 392 -11.44 63.09 1.15
N SER A 393 -10.55 62.72 2.07
CA SER A 393 -10.14 63.60 3.18
C SER A 393 -9.45 64.86 2.67
N ALA A 394 -8.58 64.74 1.66
CA ALA A 394 -7.94 65.88 1.02
C ALA A 394 -8.97 66.81 0.36
N LEU A 395 -9.94 66.26 -0.38
CA LEU A 395 -11.03 67.00 -1.02
C LEU A 395 -11.88 67.78 0.00
N VAL A 396 -12.27 67.15 1.10
CA VAL A 396 -13.03 67.82 2.18
C VAL A 396 -12.19 68.93 2.83
N GLY A 397 -10.89 68.71 3.01
CA GLY A 397 -9.95 69.73 3.49
C GLY A 397 -9.86 70.95 2.55
N GLU A 398 -9.77 70.72 1.24
CA GLU A 398 -9.78 71.77 0.22
C GLU A 398 -11.09 72.57 0.23
N ILE A 399 -12.24 71.91 0.35
CA ILE A 399 -13.54 72.59 0.44
C ILE A 399 -13.61 73.45 1.70
N ARG A 400 -13.20 72.91 2.87
CA ARG A 400 -13.19 73.66 4.13
C ARG A 400 -12.26 74.89 4.06
N SER A 401 -11.06 74.73 3.50
CA SER A 401 -10.11 75.83 3.33
C SER A 401 -10.65 76.91 2.37
N SER A 402 -11.34 76.50 1.31
CA SER A 402 -11.98 77.42 0.37
C SER A 402 -13.15 78.17 1.00
N ALA A 403 -13.97 77.48 1.82
CA ALA A 403 -15.03 78.11 2.59
C ALA A 403 -14.49 79.16 3.59
N VAL A 404 -13.40 78.85 4.30
CA VAL A 404 -12.73 79.82 5.21
C VAL A 404 -12.20 81.03 4.44
N ARG A 405 -11.61 80.83 3.26
CA ARG A 405 -11.15 81.94 2.41
C ARG A 405 -12.30 82.82 1.94
N ILE A 406 -13.43 82.22 1.59
CA ILE A 406 -14.65 82.95 1.21
C ILE A 406 -15.23 83.73 2.40
N ASP A 407 -15.27 83.12 3.59
CA ASP A 407 -15.74 83.77 4.82
C ASP A 407 -14.85 84.97 5.20
N GLN A 408 -13.51 84.81 5.15
CA GLN A 408 -12.56 85.89 5.36
C GLN A 408 -12.72 87.02 4.33
N ALA A 409 -12.91 86.68 3.06
CA ALA A 409 -13.19 87.67 2.01
C ALA A 409 -14.54 88.39 2.25
N GLY A 410 -15.57 87.65 2.68
CA GLY A 410 -16.88 88.21 3.06
C GLY A 410 -16.79 89.19 4.24
N GLY A 411 -15.98 88.87 5.25
CA GLY A 411 -15.70 89.76 6.39
C GLY A 411 -14.92 91.01 5.99
N GLN A 412 -14.00 90.92 5.02
CA GLN A 412 -13.33 92.09 4.44
C GLN A 412 -14.28 92.96 3.64
N VAL A 413 -15.23 92.36 2.90
CA VAL A 413 -16.26 93.10 2.15
C VAL A 413 -17.26 93.77 3.09
N SER A 414 -17.70 93.12 4.18
CA SER A 414 -18.58 93.76 5.16
C SER A 414 -17.86 94.87 5.93
N GLY A 415 -16.61 94.65 6.36
CA GLY A 415 -15.78 95.67 7.00
C GLY A 415 -15.48 96.86 6.10
N GLY A 416 -15.23 96.61 4.80
CA GLY A 416 -15.09 97.66 3.78
C GLY A 416 -16.40 98.42 3.51
N GLY A 417 -17.54 97.72 3.54
CA GLY A 417 -18.88 98.32 3.45
C GLY A 417 -19.17 99.28 4.61
N THR A 418 -18.79 98.92 5.83
CA THR A 418 -18.94 99.78 7.02
C THR A 418 -18.04 101.02 6.93
N CYS A 419 -16.80 100.88 6.42
CA CYS A 419 -15.89 101.99 6.18
C CYS A 419 -16.42 102.97 5.10
N CYS A 420 -17.08 102.46 4.05
CA CYS A 420 -17.78 103.28 3.06
C CYS A 420 -19.04 103.97 3.62
N ALA A 421 -19.76 103.33 4.54
CA ALA A 421 -20.94 103.90 5.17
C ALA A 421 -20.61 105.02 6.18
N SER A 422 -19.42 105.00 6.80
CA SER A 422 -18.95 106.00 7.76
C SER A 422 -18.14 107.16 7.14
N ALA A 423 -17.87 107.16 5.84
CA ALA A 423 -17.06 108.18 5.18
C ALA A 423 -17.86 109.49 4.88
N PRO A 424 -17.37 110.69 5.28
CA PRO A 424 -18.04 111.96 4.98
C PRO A 424 -18.08 112.27 3.48
N ARG A 425 -19.17 112.91 3.02
CA ARG A 425 -19.51 113.11 1.59
C ARG A 425 -18.49 113.95 0.78
N SER A 426 -17.52 114.60 1.41
CA SER A 426 -16.55 115.51 0.77
C SER A 426 -15.32 114.85 0.13
N SER A 427 -15.07 113.56 0.37
CA SER A 427 -13.90 112.83 -0.14
C SER A 427 -14.31 111.61 -0.99
N ARG A 428 -14.98 111.88 -2.13
CA ARG A 428 -15.53 110.86 -3.04
C ARG A 428 -14.87 110.62 -4.41
N PRO A 429 -13.63 111.03 -4.76
CA PRO A 429 -13.06 110.64 -6.06
C PRO A 429 -12.25 109.34 -6.07
N SER A 430 -11.99 108.66 -4.93
CA SER A 430 -11.10 107.49 -4.88
C SER A 430 -11.75 106.13 -4.60
N CYS A 431 -13.08 106.03 -4.52
CA CYS A 431 -13.77 104.74 -4.28
C CYS A 431 -14.10 103.94 -5.56
N THR A 432 -13.61 104.35 -6.74
CA THR A 432 -13.73 103.57 -7.97
C THR A 432 -12.45 102.75 -8.24
N ALA A 433 -12.24 101.70 -7.44
CA ALA A 433 -11.49 100.48 -7.81
C ALA A 433 -11.72 99.44 -6.70
N PRO A 434 -12.32 98.27 -7.01
CA PRO A 434 -11.64 97.27 -7.83
C PRO A 434 -12.54 96.74 -8.96
N SER A 435 -12.68 97.50 -10.04
CA SER A 435 -13.12 96.95 -11.35
C SER A 435 -11.94 96.56 -12.24
N ALA A 436 -10.71 97.00 -11.90
CA ALA A 436 -9.48 96.70 -12.67
C ALA A 436 -8.75 95.41 -12.27
N ALA A 437 -9.16 94.73 -11.18
CA ALA A 437 -8.70 93.37 -10.86
C ALA A 437 -9.62 92.28 -11.48
N CYS A 438 -10.75 92.67 -12.07
CA CYS A 438 -11.70 91.75 -12.72
C CYS A 438 -11.37 91.53 -14.22
N SER A 439 -10.54 92.38 -14.82
CA SER A 439 -10.14 92.28 -16.24
C SER A 439 -8.89 91.42 -16.50
N SER A 440 -8.31 90.76 -15.49
CA SER A 440 -7.23 89.77 -15.65
C SER A 440 -7.65 88.32 -15.40
N SER A 441 -8.96 88.04 -15.24
CA SER A 441 -9.49 86.67 -15.03
C SER A 441 -10.39 86.14 -16.15
N THR A 442 -10.59 86.89 -17.23
CA THR A 442 -11.22 86.39 -18.47
C THR A 442 -10.16 86.11 -19.53
N ALA A 443 -9.26 85.17 -19.22
CA ALA A 443 -8.42 84.49 -20.20
C ALA A 443 -8.66 82.98 -20.08
N TRP A 444 -9.88 82.57 -20.45
CA TRP A 444 -10.13 81.20 -20.91
C TRP A 444 -9.48 81.08 -22.29
N SER A 445 -8.20 80.70 -22.33
CA SER A 445 -7.56 80.17 -23.52
C SER A 445 -7.74 78.65 -23.54
N ALA A 446 -8.71 78.21 -24.34
CA ALA A 446 -8.67 76.87 -24.91
C ALA A 446 -7.41 76.76 -25.81
N PRO A 447 -6.62 75.68 -25.73
CA PRO A 447 -5.75 75.31 -26.83
C PRO A 447 -6.52 74.39 -27.77
N ALA A 448 -7.17 74.97 -28.77
CA ALA A 448 -7.48 74.27 -30.01
C ALA A 448 -6.56 74.80 -31.12
N ALA A 449 -5.61 73.94 -31.50
CA ALA A 449 -5.02 73.79 -32.83
C ALA A 449 -4.30 74.99 -33.52
N GLY A 450 -3.01 74.79 -33.76
CA GLY A 450 -2.26 75.29 -34.92
C GLY A 450 -0.82 74.77 -34.85
N ARG A 451 -0.15 74.27 -35.89
CA ARG A 451 -0.42 74.10 -37.33
C ARG A 451 0.62 73.07 -37.88
N PRO A 452 0.53 72.65 -39.15
CA PRO A 452 1.06 71.38 -39.67
C PRO A 452 2.38 71.50 -40.43
N MET A 453 3.14 70.39 -40.50
CA MET A 453 3.88 69.98 -41.70
C MET A 453 4.28 68.49 -41.62
N ARG A 454 3.71 67.70 -42.54
CA ARG A 454 4.25 66.53 -43.30
C ARG A 454 5.15 65.51 -42.57
N CYS A 455 4.99 64.19 -42.64
CA CYS A 455 4.67 63.26 -43.75
C CYS A 455 4.26 61.92 -43.08
N SER A 456 3.08 61.35 -43.38
CA SER A 456 2.84 60.34 -44.42
C SER A 456 3.41 58.94 -44.15
N ILE A 457 2.51 57.95 -44.26
CA ILE A 457 2.72 56.56 -44.68
C ILE A 457 2.70 55.50 -43.57
N TRP A 458 1.49 55.01 -43.36
CA TRP A 458 1.17 53.60 -43.17
C TRP A 458 1.66 52.78 -44.38
N ARG A 459 2.46 51.73 -44.15
CA ARG A 459 2.36 50.49 -44.94
C ARG A 459 2.90 49.29 -44.16
N PRO A 460 2.42 48.07 -44.50
CA PRO A 460 2.39 46.90 -43.64
C PRO A 460 3.43 45.84 -44.01
N GLY A 461 3.59 44.85 -43.13
CA GLY A 461 4.08 43.52 -43.47
C GLY A 461 5.54 43.24 -43.10
N CYS A 462 5.77 42.23 -42.26
CA CYS A 462 6.31 40.95 -42.73
C CYS A 462 6.44 39.95 -41.56
N MET A 463 5.83 38.78 -41.78
CA MET A 463 6.15 37.52 -41.12
C MET A 463 7.60 37.10 -41.43
N ALA A 464 8.29 36.48 -40.46
CA ALA A 464 9.07 35.24 -40.63
C ALA A 464 9.88 34.89 -39.35
N THR A 465 9.46 33.79 -38.71
CA THR A 465 10.15 32.70 -37.97
C THR A 465 11.69 32.47 -38.13
N PRO A 466 12.35 31.54 -37.40
CA PRO A 466 12.67 31.41 -35.95
C PRO A 466 14.23 31.18 -35.72
N PRO A 467 14.72 30.31 -34.78
CA PRO A 467 15.64 30.60 -33.65
C PRO A 467 17.15 30.28 -33.94
N PRO A 468 18.12 30.27 -32.98
CA PRO A 468 18.28 29.17 -32.00
C PRO A 468 18.88 29.53 -30.62
N ALA A 469 18.90 28.50 -29.77
CA ALA A 469 19.48 28.40 -28.45
C ALA A 469 20.99 28.70 -28.35
N ALA A 470 21.41 29.28 -27.22
CA ALA A 470 22.68 28.98 -26.53
C ALA A 470 22.83 29.86 -25.27
N ARG A 471 22.61 29.32 -24.07
CA ARG A 471 23.28 29.84 -22.87
C ARG A 471 24.34 28.82 -22.47
N ARG A 472 25.59 29.17 -22.78
CA ARG A 472 26.80 28.50 -22.33
C ARG A 472 26.96 28.64 -20.82
N CYS A 473 27.28 27.52 -20.19
CA CYS A 473 27.88 27.45 -18.86
C CYS A 473 29.21 28.23 -18.82
N ARG A 474 29.46 28.93 -17.71
CA ARG A 474 30.80 29.31 -17.24
C ARG A 474 30.96 28.89 -15.77
N PRO A 475 32.19 28.61 -15.32
CA PRO A 475 32.50 27.65 -14.27
C PRO A 475 32.47 28.24 -12.85
N PRO A 476 32.36 27.41 -11.79
CA PRO A 476 32.43 27.89 -10.43
C PRO A 476 33.88 28.06 -9.96
N SER A 477 34.23 29.29 -9.59
CA SER A 477 35.41 29.61 -8.80
C SER A 477 35.17 29.26 -7.32
N ALA A 478 35.91 28.26 -6.87
CA ALA A 478 36.62 28.15 -5.58
C ALA A 478 35.99 28.68 -4.27
N ARG A 479 36.03 27.77 -3.27
CA ARG A 479 36.11 27.96 -1.79
C ARG A 479 34.80 27.93 -1.00
N CYS A 480 34.44 26.74 -0.52
CA CYS A 480 34.05 26.57 0.89
C CYS A 480 34.27 25.10 1.34
N PRO A 481 35.09 24.82 2.38
CA PRO A 481 35.42 23.46 2.80
C PRO A 481 34.55 23.05 4.01
N ARG A 482 33.36 22.50 3.77
CA ARG A 482 32.58 21.78 4.82
C ARG A 482 31.40 21.04 4.19
N CYS A 483 31.65 19.85 3.66
CA CYS A 483 30.71 18.74 3.48
C CYS A 483 31.45 17.60 2.76
N ARG A 484 32.32 16.90 3.50
CA ARG A 484 32.79 15.55 3.12
C ARG A 484 32.02 14.56 3.98
N THR A 485 30.97 13.98 3.43
CA THR A 485 30.54 12.59 3.63
C THR A 485 29.23 12.37 2.86
N ALA A 486 29.03 11.15 2.37
CA ALA A 486 27.87 10.67 1.60
C ALA A 486 27.84 11.04 0.11
N CYS A 487 28.57 10.25 -0.70
CA CYS A 487 28.08 9.67 -1.96
C CYS A 487 29.20 8.81 -2.56
N ALA A 488 29.35 7.59 -2.04
CA ALA A 488 30.17 6.55 -2.64
C ALA A 488 29.23 5.42 -3.08
N GLY A 489 29.33 5.05 -4.35
CA GLY A 489 28.67 3.89 -4.93
C GLY A 489 27.67 4.27 -6.00
N TRP A 490 28.11 4.25 -7.26
CA TRP A 490 27.50 3.44 -8.34
C TRP A 490 28.33 3.58 -9.64
N PRO A 491 28.31 2.57 -10.54
CA PRO A 491 29.47 2.19 -11.35
C PRO A 491 29.57 2.88 -12.72
N ARG A 492 30.82 2.99 -13.18
CA ARG A 492 31.22 3.37 -14.54
C ARG A 492 31.21 2.14 -15.45
N SER A 493 30.29 2.06 -16.39
CA SER A 493 30.49 1.33 -17.65
C SER A 493 29.57 1.87 -18.75
N MET A 494 29.92 3.04 -19.29
CA MET A 494 29.70 3.46 -20.68
C MET A 494 30.33 4.85 -20.85
N ARG A 495 31.62 4.86 -21.17
CA ARG A 495 32.34 5.90 -21.91
C ARG A 495 33.68 5.35 -22.36
#